data_AF-A0A4Q6BJ10-F1
#
_entry.id   AF-A0A4Q6BJ10-F1
#
_cell.length_a   1.000
_cell.length_b   1.000
_cell.length_c   1.000
_cell.angle_alpha   90.00
_cell.angle_beta   90.00
_cell.angle_gamma   90.00
#
_symmetry.space_group_name_H-M   'P 1'
#
loop_
_entity.id
_entity.type
_entity.pdbx_description
1 polymer ?
#
loop_
_entity_poly.entity_id
_entity_poly.type
_entity_poly.pdbx_seq_one_letter_code
_entity_poly.pdbx_strand_id
1 'polypeptide(L)'
;MDWRPRRSANSKNTPLSSTAKRSRAITAAIPTSRVYANAIYRWDAFYLPFGINFLLPKVEDGPLIFKNKSGSVGGQVGAGYYVHENFATEFVVRASHVNLGGVASGTNYYSYGDGYLFSANLIAKFIY
;
A
#
# COMPACT_ATOMS: atom_id res chain seq x y z
N MET A 1 71.81 -35.73 2.02
CA MET A 1 71.17 -34.60 1.30
C MET A 1 69.68 -34.82 1.35
N ASP A 2 69.02 -33.99 2.14
CA ASP A 2 67.69 -34.23 2.69
C ASP A 2 66.58 -33.77 1.74
N TRP A 3 65.58 -34.61 1.56
CA TRP A 3 64.44 -34.42 0.67
C TRP A 3 63.22 -33.97 1.49
N ARG A 4 62.84 -32.68 1.45
CA ARG A 4 61.51 -32.24 1.91
C ARG A 4 60.95 -31.09 1.06
N PRO A 5 59.69 -31.20 0.59
CA PRO A 5 59.03 -30.14 -0.16
C PRO A 5 58.57 -28.98 0.73
N ARG A 6 58.77 -27.74 0.26
CA ARG A 6 58.20 -26.52 0.84
C ARG A 6 56.68 -26.57 0.78
N ARG A 7 56.02 -26.74 1.93
CA ARG A 7 54.58 -26.48 2.10
C ARG A 7 54.33 -24.97 1.91
N SER A 8 53.61 -24.60 0.86
CA SER A 8 52.95 -23.30 0.76
C SER A 8 51.74 -23.32 1.70
N ALA A 9 51.84 -22.62 2.81
CA ALA A 9 50.74 -22.29 3.69
C ALA A 9 50.37 -20.82 3.47
N ASN A 10 49.25 -20.55 2.82
CA ASN A 10 48.38 -19.40 3.13
C ASN A 10 47.11 -19.40 2.25
N SER A 11 46.22 -20.38 2.47
CA SER A 11 44.79 -20.13 2.23
C SER A 11 44.28 -19.37 3.44
N LYS A 12 44.34 -18.03 3.38
CA LYS A 12 43.56 -17.21 4.31
C LYS A 12 42.09 -17.44 3.98
N ASN A 13 41.50 -18.42 4.67
CA ASN A 13 40.07 -18.55 4.83
C ASN A 13 39.58 -17.27 5.53
N THR A 14 39.25 -16.24 4.77
CA THR A 14 38.39 -15.18 5.26
C THR A 14 37.03 -15.82 5.50
N PRO A 15 36.53 -15.89 6.75
CA PRO A 15 35.15 -16.24 6.96
C PRO A 15 34.32 -15.16 6.26
N LEU A 16 33.61 -15.55 5.19
CA LEU A 16 32.47 -14.80 4.69
C LEU A 16 31.54 -14.64 5.90
N SER A 17 31.63 -13.48 6.56
CA SER A 17 30.66 -13.11 7.57
C SER A 17 29.35 -12.97 6.82
N SER A 18 28.56 -14.04 6.86
CA SER A 18 27.15 -14.02 6.52
C SER A 18 26.43 -13.24 7.61
N THR A 19 26.81 -11.97 7.80
CA THR A 19 25.92 -10.93 8.30
C THR A 19 24.96 -10.68 7.15
N ALA A 20 24.08 -11.65 6.91
CA ALA A 20 22.85 -11.43 6.19
C ALA A 20 22.10 -10.40 7.04
N LYS A 21 22.37 -9.12 6.72
CA LYS A 21 21.68 -7.96 7.22
C LYS A 21 20.25 -8.22 6.81
N ARG A 22 19.47 -8.86 7.69
CA ARG A 22 18.03 -9.04 7.52
C ARG A 22 17.51 -7.63 7.38
N SER A 23 17.35 -7.19 6.14
CA SER A 23 16.56 -6.05 5.76
C SER A 23 15.17 -6.38 6.29
N ARG A 24 14.90 -5.96 7.52
CA ARG A 24 13.54 -5.83 8.00
C ARG A 24 12.89 -4.99 6.91
N ALA A 25 11.97 -5.58 6.16
CA ALA A 25 11.10 -4.83 5.29
C ALA A 25 10.47 -3.79 6.20
N ILE A 26 10.97 -2.56 6.15
CA ILE A 26 10.29 -1.44 6.75
C ILE A 26 9.07 -1.32 5.87
N THR A 27 7.96 -1.90 6.32
CA THR A 27 6.65 -1.66 5.72
C THR A 27 6.36 -0.20 5.97
N ALA A 28 6.84 0.65 5.05
CA ALA A 28 6.53 2.06 5.03
C ALA A 28 5.03 2.14 4.76
N ALA A 29 4.25 2.33 5.82
CA ALA A 29 2.85 2.67 5.69
C ALA A 29 2.81 4.03 4.97
N ILE A 30 2.22 4.06 3.77
CA ILE A 30 2.01 5.31 3.05
C ILE A 30 0.77 5.94 3.69
N PRO A 31 0.90 7.05 4.44
CA PRO A 31 -0.27 7.76 4.91
C PRO A 31 -1.03 8.30 3.67
N THR A 32 -2.28 7.88 3.52
CA THR A 32 -3.14 8.32 2.41
C THR A 32 -4.42 8.90 2.97
N SER A 33 -4.82 10.06 2.47
CA SER A 33 -6.18 10.57 2.63
C SER A 33 -7.03 10.09 1.47
N ARG A 34 -8.33 9.89 1.68
CA ARG A 34 -9.27 9.56 0.61
C ARG A 34 -10.43 10.53 0.64
N VAL A 35 -10.77 11.07 -0.53
CA VAL A 35 -11.98 11.85 -0.76
C VAL A 35 -12.96 10.98 -1.53
N TYR A 36 -14.23 11.02 -1.14
CA TYR A 36 -15.27 10.20 -1.73
C TYR A 36 -16.36 11.09 -2.31
N ALA A 37 -16.81 10.75 -3.51
CA ALA A 37 -18.04 11.26 -4.09
C ALA A 37 -18.97 10.06 -4.31
N ASN A 38 -20.02 9.97 -3.49
CA ASN A 38 -20.92 8.83 -3.46
C ASN A 38 -22.34 9.25 -3.87
N ALA A 39 -23.00 8.39 -4.62
CA ALA A 39 -24.43 8.39 -4.82
C ALA A 39 -25.04 7.18 -4.10
N ILE A 40 -26.30 7.31 -3.69
CA ILE A 40 -27.04 6.23 -3.04
C ILE A 40 -28.34 6.06 -3.79
N TYR A 41 -28.57 4.85 -4.26
CA TYR A 41 -29.88 4.44 -4.74
C TYR A 41 -30.60 3.69 -3.62
N ARG A 42 -31.83 4.06 -3.26
CA ARG A 42 -32.57 3.46 -2.13
C ARG A 42 -33.92 2.90 -2.57
N TRP A 43 -34.22 1.70 -2.08
CA TRP A 43 -35.54 1.05 -2.15
C TRP A 43 -35.95 0.63 -0.73
N ASP A 44 -36.83 1.40 -0.11
CA ASP A 44 -37.34 1.13 1.24
C ASP A 44 -36.23 0.98 2.30
N ALA A 45 -36.08 -0.21 2.91
CA ALA A 45 -35.02 -0.52 3.87
C ALA A 45 -33.69 -0.89 3.20
N PHE A 46 -33.66 -1.19 1.91
CA PHE A 46 -32.45 -1.56 1.18
C PHE A 46 -31.89 -0.36 0.40
N TYR A 47 -30.56 -0.26 0.31
CA TYR A 47 -29.91 0.76 -0.51
C TYR A 47 -28.57 0.29 -1.08
N LEU A 48 -28.21 0.86 -2.24
CA LEU A 48 -26.99 0.60 -2.97
C LEU A 48 -26.14 1.87 -3.00
N PRO A 49 -25.11 1.98 -2.15
CA PRO A 49 -24.09 3.01 -2.30
C PRO A 49 -23.14 2.67 -3.44
N PHE A 50 -22.87 3.62 -4.30
CA PHE A 50 -21.81 3.53 -5.30
C PHE A 50 -21.17 4.88 -5.50
N GLY A 51 -19.93 4.90 -5.96
CA GLY A 51 -19.21 6.16 -6.09
C GLY A 51 -17.80 6.02 -6.58
N ILE A 52 -17.15 7.16 -6.66
CA ILE A 52 -15.73 7.28 -6.98
C ILE A 52 -14.96 7.73 -5.76
N ASN A 53 -13.73 7.27 -5.65
CA ASN A 53 -12.81 7.67 -4.60
C ASN A 53 -11.51 8.20 -5.21
N PHE A 54 -11.00 9.28 -4.62
CA PHE A 54 -9.71 9.86 -4.97
C PHE A 54 -8.75 9.69 -3.78
N LEU A 55 -7.67 8.96 -4.02
CA LEU A 55 -6.60 8.75 -3.07
C LEU A 55 -5.60 9.91 -3.19
N LEU A 56 -5.48 10.69 -2.11
CA LEU A 56 -4.53 11.77 -1.96
C LEU A 56 -3.35 11.26 -1.12
N PRO A 57 -2.16 11.06 -1.72
CA PRO A 57 -0.97 10.70 -0.97
C PRO A 57 -0.59 11.87 -0.05
N LYS A 58 -0.43 11.62 1.26
CA LYS A 58 0.14 12.65 2.13
C LYS A 58 1.64 12.73 1.87
N VAL A 59 2.11 13.91 1.52
CA VAL A 59 3.54 14.24 1.45
C VAL A 59 3.97 14.64 2.86
N GLU A 60 4.02 13.68 3.78
CA GLU A 60 4.85 13.84 4.98
C GLU A 60 6.30 13.54 4.59
N ASP A 61 7.27 14.12 5.31
CA ASP A 61 8.73 14.07 5.12
C ASP A 61 9.32 12.64 5.19
N GLY A 62 8.76 11.72 4.41
CA GLY A 62 9.26 10.39 4.18
C GLY A 62 10.43 10.42 3.20
N PRO A 63 11.20 9.32 3.13
CA PRO A 63 12.35 9.23 2.24
C PRO A 63 11.94 9.54 0.78
N LEU A 64 12.84 10.18 0.03
CA LEU A 64 12.68 10.74 -1.35
C LEU A 64 11.94 9.85 -2.37
N ILE A 65 11.81 8.57 -2.06
CA ILE A 65 11.13 7.48 -2.77
C ILE A 65 9.62 7.70 -2.98
N PHE A 66 9.02 8.79 -2.47
CA PHE A 66 7.57 8.99 -2.51
C PHE A 66 7.10 10.37 -2.97
N LYS A 67 8.02 11.21 -3.51
CA LYS A 67 7.73 12.61 -3.86
C LYS A 67 6.86 12.79 -5.12
N ASN A 68 6.80 11.77 -5.98
CA ASN A 68 5.95 11.74 -7.19
C ASN A 68 4.85 10.69 -7.04
N LYS A 69 3.85 10.99 -6.21
CA LYS A 69 2.61 10.20 -6.17
C LYS A 69 1.50 11.04 -6.80
N SER A 70 1.05 10.64 -7.98
CA SER A 70 -0.15 11.21 -8.57
C SER A 70 -1.38 10.71 -7.82
N GLY A 71 -2.39 11.58 -7.69
CA GLY A 71 -3.68 11.21 -7.11
C GLY A 71 -4.25 10.00 -7.85
N SER A 72 -4.78 9.05 -7.08
CA SER A 72 -5.25 7.76 -7.60
C SER A 72 -6.77 7.75 -7.64
N VAL A 73 -7.33 7.25 -8.74
CA VAL A 73 -8.79 7.15 -8.91
C VAL A 73 -9.22 5.71 -8.63
N GLY A 74 -10.34 5.58 -7.95
CA GLY A 74 -10.97 4.31 -7.66
C GLY A 74 -12.49 4.39 -7.74
N GLY A 75 -13.09 3.20 -7.75
CA GLY A 75 -14.53 3.01 -7.66
C GLY A 75 -14.90 2.30 -6.36
N GLN A 76 -16.15 2.47 -5.96
CA GLN A 76 -16.76 1.69 -4.90
C GLN A 76 -18.20 1.37 -5.21
N VAL A 77 -18.63 0.20 -4.72
CA VAL A 77 -20.00 -0.26 -4.76
C VAL A 77 -20.26 -1.06 -3.50
N GLY A 78 -21.50 -1.01 -3.01
CA GLY A 78 -21.91 -1.76 -1.85
C GLY A 78 -23.38 -2.07 -1.86
N ALA A 79 -23.79 -2.74 -0.79
CA ALA A 79 -25.17 -3.01 -0.46
C ALA A 79 -25.37 -2.74 1.02
N GLY A 80 -26.45 -2.07 1.37
CA GLY A 80 -26.78 -1.75 2.73
C GLY A 80 -28.25 -1.95 3.04
N TYR A 81 -28.53 -2.13 4.32
CA TYR A 81 -29.86 -2.38 4.84
C TYR A 81 -30.08 -1.58 6.13
N TYR A 82 -31.22 -0.90 6.21
CA TYR A 82 -31.71 -0.26 7.43
C TYR A 82 -32.30 -1.34 8.33
N VAL A 83 -31.57 -1.68 9.39
CA VAL A 83 -32.07 -2.62 10.42
C VAL A 83 -33.10 -1.93 11.30
N HIS A 84 -32.94 -0.61 11.49
CA HIS A 84 -33.86 0.25 12.24
C HIS A 84 -33.84 1.66 11.66
N GLU A 85 -34.74 2.53 12.11
CA GLU A 85 -34.82 3.93 11.64
C GLU A 85 -33.50 4.68 11.84
N ASN A 86 -32.78 4.37 12.92
CA ASN A 86 -31.50 4.97 13.27
C ASN A 86 -30.29 4.05 13.08
N PHE A 87 -30.46 2.87 12.49
CA PHE A 87 -29.36 1.91 12.37
C PHE A 87 -29.35 1.23 11.01
N ALA A 88 -28.20 1.29 10.34
CA ALA A 88 -28.00 0.61 9.08
C ALA A 88 -26.68 -0.18 9.09
N THR A 89 -26.69 -1.29 8.38
CA THR A 89 -25.50 -2.04 8.02
C THR A 89 -25.19 -1.82 6.55
N GLU A 90 -23.92 -1.83 6.19
CA GLU A 90 -23.44 -1.58 4.83
C GLU A 90 -22.22 -2.44 4.56
N PHE A 91 -22.26 -3.22 3.47
CA PHE A 91 -21.10 -3.91 2.95
C PHE A 91 -20.60 -3.18 1.70
N VAL A 92 -19.35 -2.73 1.72
CA VAL A 92 -18.76 -1.95 0.63
C VAL A 92 -17.47 -2.58 0.14
N VAL A 93 -17.40 -2.79 -1.17
CA VAL A 93 -16.19 -3.15 -1.89
C VAL A 93 -15.64 -1.92 -2.60
N ARG A 94 -14.33 -1.73 -2.50
CA ARG A 94 -13.62 -0.60 -3.11
C ARG A 94 -12.39 -1.11 -3.84
N ALA A 95 -12.13 -0.49 -4.98
CA ALA A 95 -10.91 -0.68 -5.75
C ALA A 95 -10.35 0.69 -6.10
N SER A 96 -9.05 0.90 -5.87
CA SER A 96 -8.35 2.14 -6.22
C SER A 96 -7.09 1.79 -7.02
N HIS A 97 -6.88 2.48 -8.13
CA HIS A 97 -5.67 2.32 -8.94
C HIS A 97 -4.58 3.27 -8.46
N VAL A 98 -3.45 2.77 -7.96
CA VAL A 98 -2.35 3.57 -7.43
C VAL A 98 -1.14 3.47 -8.33
N ASN A 99 -0.63 4.62 -8.76
CA ASN A 99 0.69 4.69 -9.38
C ASN A 99 1.75 4.92 -8.30
N LEU A 100 2.72 4.02 -8.23
CA LEU A 100 3.83 4.13 -7.29
C LEU A 100 5.07 4.58 -8.07
N GLY A 101 5.51 5.80 -7.78
CA GLY A 101 6.76 6.35 -8.27
C GLY A 101 7.60 6.92 -7.13
N GLY A 102 8.91 7.01 -7.37
CA GLY A 102 9.86 7.58 -6.42
C GLY A 102 10.95 8.40 -7.09
N VAL A 103 11.61 9.24 -6.28
CA VAL A 103 12.80 9.99 -6.72
C VAL A 103 14.02 9.32 -6.09
N ALA A 104 14.94 8.82 -6.92
CA ALA A 104 16.29 8.57 -6.43
C ALA A 104 17.07 9.89 -6.48
N SER A 105 17.87 10.15 -5.46
CA SER A 105 18.62 11.39 -5.26
C SER A 105 19.00 12.11 -6.56
N GLY A 106 18.53 13.35 -6.70
CA GLY A 106 19.13 14.34 -7.58
C GLY A 106 18.38 14.73 -8.83
N THR A 107 17.50 13.89 -9.41
CA THR A 107 16.58 14.24 -10.55
C THR A 107 15.98 13.00 -11.24
N ASN A 108 16.45 11.78 -10.93
CA ASN A 108 16.01 10.58 -11.62
C ASN A 108 14.69 10.05 -11.03
N TYR A 109 13.65 10.09 -11.86
CA TYR A 109 12.35 9.51 -11.57
C TYR A 109 12.37 8.01 -11.87
N TYR A 110 12.03 7.19 -10.89
CA TYR A 110 11.77 5.77 -11.11
C TYR A 110 10.28 5.50 -10.91
N SER A 111 9.64 4.97 -11.94
CA SER A 111 8.30 4.41 -11.84
C SER A 111 8.41 2.97 -11.35
N TYR A 112 7.81 2.67 -10.19
CA TYR A 112 7.65 1.29 -9.72
C TYR A 112 6.49 0.59 -10.42
N GLY A 113 5.67 1.34 -11.16
CA GLY A 113 4.54 0.83 -11.93
C GLY A 113 3.18 1.07 -11.26
N ASP A 114 2.17 0.49 -11.89
CA ASP A 114 0.78 0.59 -11.50
C ASP A 114 0.37 -0.57 -10.59
N GLY A 115 -0.44 -0.27 -9.57
CA GLY A 115 -0.98 -1.25 -8.63
C GLY A 115 -2.44 -1.00 -8.30
N TYR A 116 -3.12 -2.02 -7.80
CA TYR A 116 -4.51 -1.92 -7.37
C TYR A 116 -4.64 -2.19 -5.87
N LEU A 117 -5.32 -1.28 -5.17
CA LEU A 117 -5.70 -1.45 -3.78
C LEU A 117 -7.16 -1.89 -3.72
N PHE A 118 -7.40 -3.09 -3.20
CA PHE A 118 -8.73 -3.62 -2.96
C PHE A 118 -9.06 -3.59 -1.47
N SER A 119 -10.31 -3.29 -1.14
CA SER A 119 -10.81 -3.42 0.22
C SER A 119 -12.28 -3.82 0.23
N ALA A 120 -12.66 -4.68 1.17
CA ALA A 120 -14.03 -5.03 1.46
C ALA A 120 -14.29 -4.72 2.94
N ASN A 121 -15.37 -3.99 3.24
CA ASN A 121 -15.64 -3.52 4.59
C ASN A 121 -17.10 -3.78 4.92
N LEU A 122 -17.34 -4.29 6.13
CA LEU A 122 -18.66 -4.29 6.75
C LEU A 122 -18.71 -3.14 7.75
N ILE A 123 -19.69 -2.26 7.58
CA ILE A 123 -19.85 -1.02 8.33
C ILE A 123 -21.21 -1.08 9.02
N ALA A 124 -21.22 -0.81 10.32
CA ALA A 124 -22.44 -0.49 11.06
C ALA A 124 -22.46 1.02 11.29
N LYS A 125 -23.56 1.69 10.97
CA LYS A 125 -23.72 3.13 11.13
C LYS A 125 -24.99 3.47 11.89
N PHE A 126 -24.84 4.40 12.83
CA PHE A 126 -25.96 5.06 13.49
C PHE A 126 -26.35 6.30 12.69
N ILE A 127 -27.64 6.47 12.42
CA ILE A 127 -28.20 7.53 11.59
C ILE A 127 -29.10 8.38 12.48
N TYR A 128 -28.72 9.65 12.64
CA TYR A 128 -29.47 10.66 13.38
C TYR A 128 -30.30 11.53 12.43
#